data_AF-A0ABD6D563-F1
#
_entry.id   AF-A0ABD6D563-F1
#
_cell.length_a   1.000
_cell.length_b   1.000
_cell.length_c   1.000
_cell.angle_alpha   90.00
_cell.angle_beta   90.00
_cell.angle_gamma   90.00
#
_symmetry.space_group_name_H-M   'P 1'
#
loop_
_entity.id
_entity.type
_entity.pdbx_description
1 polymer ?
#
loop_
_entity_poly.entity_id
_entity_poly.type
_entity_poly.pdbx_seq_one_letter_code
_entity_poly.pdbx_strand_id
1 'polypeptide(L)' 'MSEERSLTEFSSTDAAESHADDSRADDGDNAESIEPATVTYRWRSEGAVCAQCGDSTEKQWLDDSAFVCPDCKSWA' A
#
# COMPACT_ATOMS: atom_id res chain seq x y z
N MET A 1 25.61 4.77 -18.61
CA MET A 1 25.41 3.45 -17.99
C MET A 1 25.25 3.73 -16.52
N SER A 2 24.02 4.11 -16.13
CA SER A 2 23.71 4.64 -14.80
C SER A 2 24.02 3.59 -13.75
N GLU A 3 24.89 3.93 -12.79
CA GLU A 3 25.15 3.07 -11.65
C GLU A 3 23.85 2.82 -10.86
N GLU A 4 23.45 1.55 -10.78
CA GLU A 4 22.47 1.07 -9.83
C GLU A 4 23.02 1.32 -8.41
N ARG A 5 22.48 2.34 -7.74
CA ARG A 5 22.83 2.67 -6.35
C ARG A 5 22.51 1.47 -5.45
N SER A 6 23.55 0.87 -4.86
CA SER A 6 23.42 -0.30 -3.99
C SER A 6 22.62 0.05 -2.73
N LEU A 7 21.63 -0.79 -2.41
CA LEU A 7 20.76 -0.71 -1.22
C LEU A 7 21.53 -0.66 0.11
N THR A 8 22.83 -0.99 0.13
CA THR A 8 23.66 -0.99 1.34
C THR A 8 24.08 0.41 1.81
N GLU A 9 24.06 1.43 0.94
CA GLU A 9 24.43 2.81 1.30
C GLU A 9 23.37 3.47 2.21
N PHE A 10 22.12 3.01 2.14
CA PHE A 10 21.02 3.48 2.99
C PHE A 10 21.00 2.88 4.41
N SER A 11 21.71 1.78 4.67
CA SER A 11 21.70 1.09 5.97
C SER A 11 22.82 1.51 6.92
N SER A 12 23.70 2.45 6.55
CA SER A 12 24.93 2.75 7.31
C SER A 12 24.87 4.02 8.18
N THR A 13 23.69 4.56 8.46
CA THR A 13 23.55 5.63 9.46
C THR A 13 22.27 5.42 10.26
N ASP A 14 22.34 5.65 11.57
CA ASP A 14 21.31 5.41 12.59
C ASP A 14 21.30 4.02 13.25
N ALA A 15 22.41 3.72 13.92
CA ALA A 15 22.40 2.88 15.12
C ALA A 15 22.58 3.81 16.33
N ALA A 16 21.64 3.74 17.29
CA ALA A 16 21.42 4.63 18.46
C ALA A 16 20.66 5.91 18.07
N GLU A 17 19.44 6.14 18.56
CA GLU A 17 19.13 6.41 19.97
C GLU A 17 17.72 5.91 20.39
N SER A 18 17.60 5.64 21.68
CA SER A 18 16.45 5.02 22.35
C SER A 18 15.41 6.05 22.82
N HIS A 19 14.18 5.56 23.06
CA HIS A 19 13.07 6.16 23.83
C HIS A 19 12.07 7.06 23.09
N ALA A 20 11.02 6.42 22.55
CA ALA A 20 9.70 7.04 22.48
C ALA A 20 8.83 6.43 23.59
N ASP A 21 8.57 7.25 24.60
CA ASP A 21 7.64 7.04 25.69
C ASP A 21 6.23 6.75 25.13
N ASP A 22 5.70 5.55 25.40
CA ASP A 22 4.32 5.14 25.08
C ASP A 22 3.36 5.83 26.07
N SER A 23 3.28 7.15 25.99
CA SER A 23 2.17 7.89 26.60
C SER A 23 0.95 7.76 25.68
N ARG A 24 0.22 6.65 25.84
CA ARG A 24 -1.15 6.50 25.35
C ARG A 24 -2.05 7.53 26.05
N ALA A 25 -2.09 8.72 25.48
CA ALA A 25 -3.20 9.64 25.70
C ALA A 25 -4.42 9.07 24.97
N ASP A 26 -5.24 8.36 25.73
CA ASP A 26 -6.64 8.05 25.40
C ASP A 26 -7.43 9.38 25.45
N ASP A 27 -7.29 10.19 24.41
CA ASP A 27 -8.19 11.33 24.15
C ASP A 27 -9.29 10.82 23.21
N GLY A 28 -10.14 9.96 23.77
CA GLY A 28 -11.40 9.60 23.17
C GLY A 28 -12.36 10.78 23.30
N ASP A 29 -13.13 11.02 22.22
CA ASP A 29 -14.29 11.92 22.15
C ASP A 29 -14.08 13.31 21.51
N ASN A 30 -13.19 13.45 20.53
CA ASN A 30 -13.39 14.44 19.45
C ASN A 30 -12.68 14.07 18.14
N ALA A 31 -12.74 12.78 17.76
CA ALA A 31 -12.33 12.39 16.42
C ALA A 31 -13.46 12.77 15.46
N GLU A 32 -13.35 13.93 14.80
CA GLU A 32 -14.14 14.22 13.60
C GLU A 32 -14.11 12.96 12.70
N SER A 33 -15.26 12.51 12.21
CA SER A 33 -15.31 11.33 11.33
C SER A 33 -14.55 11.62 10.04
N ILE A 34 -13.28 11.20 10.01
CA ILE A 34 -12.45 11.27 8.82
C ILE A 34 -12.96 10.22 7.83
N GLU A 35 -13.28 10.64 6.61
CA GLU A 35 -13.65 9.70 5.57
C GLU A 35 -12.46 8.78 5.26
N PRO A 36 -12.63 7.45 5.37
CA PRO A 36 -11.55 6.51 5.09
C PRO A 36 -11.13 6.61 3.63
N ALA A 37 -9.82 6.54 3.39
CA ALA A 37 -9.29 6.60 2.03
C ALA A 37 -9.82 5.43 1.18
N THR A 38 -10.28 5.75 -0.04
CA THR A 38 -10.69 4.74 -1.01
C THR A 38 -9.50 3.87 -1.41
N VAL A 39 -9.70 2.55 -1.37
CA VAL A 39 -8.70 1.56 -1.76
C VAL A 39 -8.42 1.65 -3.25
N THR A 40 -7.19 1.96 -3.65
CA THR A 40 -6.77 2.01 -5.06
C THR A 40 -6.12 0.71 -5.54
N TYR A 41 -5.62 -0.10 -4.62
CA TYR A 41 -4.90 -1.35 -4.89
C TYR A 41 -5.19 -2.38 -3.80
N ARG A 42 -5.26 -3.64 -4.21
CA ARG A 42 -5.34 -4.78 -3.30
C ARG A 42 -4.42 -5.90 -3.74
N TRP A 43 -3.85 -6.58 -2.75
CA TRP A 43 -3.12 -7.83 -2.91
C TRP A 43 -3.81 -8.94 -2.13
N ARG A 44 -3.91 -10.13 -2.72
CA ARG A 44 -4.44 -11.34 -2.07
C ARG A 44 -3.61 -12.54 -2.51
N SER A 45 -3.07 -13.30 -1.55
CA SER A 45 -2.31 -14.53 -1.80
C SER A 45 -3.14 -15.63 -2.47
N GLU A 46 -4.44 -15.70 -2.18
CA GLU A 46 -5.37 -16.64 -2.84
C GLU A 46 -5.72 -16.21 -4.28
N GLY A 47 -5.38 -14.96 -4.66
CA GLY A 47 -5.86 -14.35 -5.88
C GLY A 47 -7.31 -13.88 -5.79
N ALA A 48 -7.73 -13.08 -6.75
CA ALA A 48 -9.15 -12.85 -7.00
C ALA A 48 -9.39 -12.63 -8.50
N VAL A 49 -10.62 -12.86 -8.92
CA VAL A 49 -11.04 -12.79 -10.32
C VAL A 49 -11.04 -11.35 -10.80
N CYS A 50 -10.36 -11.11 -11.92
CA CYS A 50 -10.41 -9.85 -12.65
C CYS A 50 -11.81 -9.61 -13.22
N ALA A 51 -12.38 -8.43 -12.96
CA ALA A 51 -13.70 -8.09 -13.47
C ALA A 51 -13.77 -7.95 -15.00
N GLN A 52 -12.63 -7.76 -15.68
CA GLN A 52 -12.58 -7.54 -17.12
C GLN A 52 -12.32 -8.84 -17.90
N CYS A 53 -11.25 -9.57 -17.59
CA CYS A 53 -10.86 -10.78 -18.32
C CYS A 53 -11.32 -12.09 -17.66
N GLY A 54 -11.68 -12.08 -16.38
CA GLY A 54 -12.06 -13.28 -15.63
C GLY A 54 -10.90 -14.11 -15.09
N ASP A 55 -9.64 -13.77 -15.38
CA ASP A 55 -8.48 -14.46 -14.81
C ASP A 55 -8.30 -14.15 -13.32
N SER A 56 -7.83 -15.15 -12.58
CA SER A 56 -7.41 -14.98 -11.18
C SER A 56 -6.04 -14.30 -11.11
N THR A 57 -5.93 -13.22 -10.35
CA THR A 57 -4.66 -12.56 -10.09
C THR A 57 -4.52 -12.14 -8.63
N GLU A 58 -3.29 -12.21 -8.12
CA GLU A 58 -2.95 -11.81 -6.75
C GLU A 58 -2.98 -10.29 -6.57
N LYS A 59 -2.70 -9.53 -7.63
CA LYS A 59 -2.58 -8.07 -7.60
C LYS A 59 -3.70 -7.44 -8.42
N GLN A 60 -4.50 -6.59 -7.81
CA GLN A 60 -5.61 -5.92 -8.49
C GLN A 60 -5.66 -4.45 -8.14
N TRP A 61 -6.14 -3.67 -9.09
CA TRP A 61 -6.27 -2.22 -8.99
C TRP A 61 -7.72 -1.83 -9.18
N LEU A 62 -8.16 -0.81 -8.46
CA LEU A 62 -9.48 -0.23 -8.66
C LEU A 62 -9.46 0.58 -9.97
N ASP A 63 -10.44 0.33 -10.84
CA ASP A 63 -10.66 0.98 -12.11
C ASP A 63 -12.16 1.14 -12.31
N ASP A 64 -12.65 2.38 -12.41
CA ASP A 64 -14.08 2.70 -12.53
C ASP A 64 -14.99 1.89 -11.56
N SER A 65 -14.57 1.76 -10.30
CA SER A 65 -15.25 0.99 -9.23
C SER A 65 -15.15 -0.55 -9.31
N ALA A 66 -14.45 -1.11 -10.29
CA ALA A 66 -14.17 -2.54 -10.40
C ALA A 66 -12.69 -2.85 -10.16
N PHE A 67 -12.39 -4.04 -9.64
CA PHE A 67 -11.01 -4.48 -9.48
C PHE A 67 -10.55 -5.25 -10.72
N VAL A 68 -9.47 -4.76 -11.33
CA VAL A 68 -8.89 -5.31 -12.55
C VAL A 68 -7.45 -5.75 -12.32
N CYS A 69 -6.98 -6.70 -13.12
CA CYS A 69 -5.61 -7.17 -13.12
C CYS A 69 -4.65 -6.11 -13.71
N PRO A 70 -3.32 -6.25 -13.57
CA PRO A 70 -2.38 -5.23 -14.04
C PRO A 70 -2.40 -5.07 -15.58
N ASP A 71 -2.80 -6.13 -16.28
CA ASP A 71 -2.86 -6.16 -17.74
C ASP A 71 -4.09 -5.43 -18.28
N CYS A 72 -5.26 -5.63 -17.64
CA CYS A 72 -6.51 -4.99 -18.02
C CYS A 72 -6.62 -3.53 -17.56
N LYS A 73 -5.75 -3.06 -16.66
CA LYS A 73 -5.81 -1.67 -16.18
C LYS A 73 -5.43 -0.69 -17.28
N SER A 74 -6.23 0.36 -17.43
CA SER A 74 -5.88 1.48 -18.30
C SER A 74 -4.92 2.41 -17.58
N TRP A 75 -3.65 2.39 -17.96
CA TRP A 75 -2.56 3.14 -17.32
C TRP A 75 -2.37 4.56 -17.88
N ALA A 76 -3.36 5.09 -18.60
CA ALA A 76 -3.27 6.37 -19.29
C ALA A 76 -3.15 7.57 -18.33
#